data_AF-A0A556PR30-F1
#
_entry.id   AF-A0A556PR30-F1
#
_cell.length_a   1.000
_cell.length_b   1.000
_cell.length_c   1.000
_cell.angle_alpha   90.00
_cell.angle_beta   90.00
_cell.angle_gamma   90.00
#
_symmetry.space_group_name_H-M   'P 1'
#
loop_
_entity.id
_entity.type
_entity.pdbx_description
1 polymer ?
#
loop_
_entity_poly.entity_id
_entity_poly.type
_entity_poly.pdbx_seq_one_letter_code
_entity_poly.pdbx_strand_id
1 'polypeptide(L)'
;MNLKLFWSLEVIGGLLLILGVALGIVGVEELGVSIPQIDYAPFAIVFMGVFLIMIATVPIFYEKNKTKQQRIEEKDERIMAIYQSAKAKTFNLMAVSIPFVLIGLALFGFMNKVSFFTLGGLYLIFVEYYAFQVIKNEEMM
;
A
#
# COMPACT_ATOMS: atom_id res chain seq x y z
N MET A 1 -19.42 -3.29 -0.60
CA MET A 1 -18.01 -3.62 -0.25
C MET A 1 -17.94 -5.10 0.13
N ASN A 2 -17.07 -5.92 -0.46
CA ASN A 2 -17.01 -7.36 -0.16
C ASN A 2 -16.19 -7.60 1.13
N LEU A 3 -16.86 -7.62 2.28
CA LEU A 3 -16.20 -7.74 3.58
C LEU A 3 -15.41 -9.05 3.73
N LYS A 4 -15.83 -10.13 3.05
CA LYS A 4 -15.12 -11.42 3.08
C LYS A 4 -13.71 -11.31 2.52
N LEU A 5 -13.51 -10.47 1.50
CA LEU A 5 -12.20 -10.22 0.92
C LEU A 5 -11.27 -9.55 1.95
N PHE A 6 -11.75 -8.52 2.66
CA PHE A 6 -10.94 -7.83 3.68
C PHE A 6 -10.60 -8.74 4.86
N TRP A 7 -11.54 -9.56 5.32
CA TRP A 7 -11.25 -10.58 6.34
C TRP A 7 -10.20 -11.59 5.87
N SER A 8 -10.25 -12.03 4.61
CA SER A 8 -9.20 -12.91 4.08
C SER A 8 -7.83 -12.22 4.01
N LEU A 9 -7.79 -10.93 3.65
CA LEU A 9 -6.56 -10.14 3.64
C LEU A 9 -5.95 -9.99 5.05
N GLU A 10 -6.78 -9.78 6.07
CA GLU A 10 -6.33 -9.70 7.46
C GLU A 10 -5.75 -11.04 7.95
N VAL A 11 -6.41 -12.16 7.64
CA VAL A 11 -5.93 -13.52 7.98
C VAL A 11 -4.62 -13.84 7.26
N ILE A 12 -4.54 -13.59 5.95
CA ILE A 12 -3.32 -13.80 5.16
C ILE A 12 -2.20 -12.92 5.71
N GLY A 13 -2.48 -11.65 6.03
CA GLY A 13 -1.51 -10.75 6.62
C GLY A 13 -0.98 -11.25 7.96
N GLY A 14 -1.85 -11.76 8.83
CA GLY A 14 -1.47 -12.38 10.10
C GLY A 14 -0.60 -13.63 9.93
N LEU A 15 -0.92 -14.49 8.95
CA LEU A 15 -0.11 -15.66 8.63
C LEU A 15 1.29 -15.27 8.13
N LEU A 16 1.38 -14.23 7.29
CA LEU A 16 2.65 -13.71 6.80
C LEU A 16 3.49 -13.10 7.95
N LEU A 17 2.86 -12.43 8.92
CA LEU A 17 3.58 -11.96 10.11
C LEU A 17 4.22 -13.12 10.88
N ILE A 18 3.44 -14.16 11.18
CA ILE A 18 3.94 -15.32 11.92
C ILE A 18 5.05 -16.02 11.13
N LEU A 19 4.85 -16.19 9.81
CA LEU A 19 5.83 -16.82 8.93
C LEU A 19 7.14 -16.00 8.88
N GLY A 20 7.06 -14.69 8.68
CA GLY A 20 8.23 -13.84 8.61
C GLY A 20 9.02 -13.82 9.92
N VAL A 21 8.33 -13.79 11.08
CA VAL A 21 8.99 -13.90 12.40
C VAL A 21 9.63 -15.28 12.59
N ALA A 22 8.94 -16.36 12.23
CA ALA A 22 9.48 -17.72 12.35
C ALA A 22 10.74 -17.90 11.48
N LEU A 23 10.71 -17.41 10.24
CA LEU A 23 11.85 -17.42 9.33
C LEU A 23 13.03 -16.59 9.85
N GLY A 24 12.76 -15.48 10.54
CA GLY A 24 13.80 -14.68 11.19
C GLY A 24 14.46 -15.38 12.39
N ILE A 25 13.76 -16.29 13.06
CA ILE A 25 14.28 -17.06 14.21
C ILE A 25 15.04 -18.31 13.75
N VAL A 26 14.50 -19.05 12.78
CA VAL A 26 15.10 -20.30 12.27
C VAL A 26 16.32 -20.02 11.39
N GLY A 27 16.36 -18.86 10.73
CA GLY A 27 17.40 -18.52 9.76
C GLY A 27 17.02 -19.01 8.36
N VAL A 28 16.93 -18.08 7.41
CA VAL A 28 16.54 -18.38 6.02
C VAL A 28 17.66 -19.11 5.26
N GLU A 29 18.89 -19.06 5.78
CA GLU A 29 20.06 -19.76 5.25
C GLU A 29 19.88 -21.29 5.23
N GLU A 30 19.10 -21.85 6.17
CA GLU A 30 18.81 -23.30 6.23
C GLU A 30 17.89 -23.78 5.09
N LEU A 31 17.22 -22.87 4.37
CA LEU A 31 16.30 -23.22 3.28
C LEU A 31 17.00 -23.49 1.94
N GLY A 32 18.32 -23.31 1.86
CA GLY A 32 19.12 -23.64 0.66
C GLY A 32 18.81 -22.78 -0.58
N VAL A 33 18.12 -21.65 -0.41
CA VAL A 33 17.75 -20.75 -1.51
C VAL A 33 18.79 -19.65 -1.68
N SER A 34 19.46 -19.61 -2.82
CA SER A 34 20.43 -18.56 -3.18
C SER A 34 19.70 -17.27 -3.63
N ILE A 35 19.25 -16.45 -2.68
CA ILE A 35 18.77 -15.09 -2.95
C ILE A 35 19.91 -14.10 -2.62
N PRO A 36 20.18 -13.08 -3.47
CA PRO A 36 21.28 -12.13 -3.24
C PRO A 36 21.26 -11.38 -1.90
N GLN A 37 20.10 -11.34 -1.23
CA GLN A 37 19.79 -10.59 -0.01
C GLN A 37 18.89 -11.41 0.91
N ILE A 38 19.28 -12.67 1.15
CA ILE A 38 18.48 -13.64 1.91
C ILE A 38 18.10 -13.14 3.32
N ASP A 39 18.97 -12.33 3.94
CA ASP A 39 18.76 -11.71 5.26
C ASP A 39 17.57 -10.75 5.32
N TYR A 40 17.19 -10.16 4.19
CA TYR A 40 16.05 -9.24 4.11
C TYR A 40 14.71 -9.96 3.88
N ALA A 41 14.73 -11.26 3.55
CA ALA A 41 13.52 -12.02 3.25
C ALA A 41 12.52 -12.07 4.43
N PRO A 42 12.94 -12.31 5.69
CA PRO A 42 12.03 -12.27 6.84
C PRO A 42 11.37 -10.91 7.00
N PHE A 43 12.15 -9.83 6.88
CA PHE A 43 11.64 -8.45 6.97
C PHE A 43 10.63 -8.18 5.87
N ALA A 44 10.93 -8.54 4.62
CA ALA A 44 10.00 -8.33 3.50
C ALA A 44 8.66 -9.04 3.72
N ILE A 45 8.69 -10.28 4.21
CA ILE A 45 7.48 -11.07 4.51
C ILE A 45 6.68 -10.44 5.66
N VAL A 46 7.34 -9.99 6.73
CA VAL A 46 6.69 -9.28 7.84
C VAL A 46 6.05 -7.98 7.34
N PHE A 47 6.77 -7.15 6.59
CA PHE A 47 6.23 -5.90 6.06
C PHE A 47 5.04 -6.13 5.12
N MET A 48 5.08 -7.17 4.30
CA MET A 48 3.94 -7.56 3.47
C MET A 48 2.72 -7.90 4.33
N GLY A 49 2.91 -8.66 5.41
CA GLY A 49 1.86 -8.95 6.39
C GLY A 49 1.25 -7.68 7.02
N VAL A 50 2.09 -6.75 7.47
CA VAL A 50 1.65 -5.46 8.03
C VAL A 50 0.83 -4.67 7.02
N PHE A 51 1.28 -4.57 5.77
CA PHE A 51 0.57 -3.81 4.73
C PHE A 51 -0.81 -4.40 4.44
N LEU A 52 -0.92 -5.73 4.33
CA LEU A 52 -2.21 -6.38 4.10
C LEU A 52 -3.20 -6.14 5.25
N ILE A 53 -2.71 -6.19 6.50
CA ILE A 53 -3.54 -5.90 7.67
C ILE A 53 -4.00 -4.44 7.63
N MET A 54 -3.11 -3.48 7.43
CA MET A 54 -3.50 -2.06 7.39
C MET A 54 -4.54 -1.77 6.30
N ILE A 55 -4.41 -2.39 5.13
CA ILE A 55 -5.39 -2.28 4.04
C ILE A 55 -6.75 -2.88 4.44
N ALA A 56 -6.76 -3.98 5.19
CA ALA A 56 -7.98 -4.64 5.63
C ALA A 56 -8.67 -3.96 6.82
N THR A 57 -7.90 -3.42 7.77
CA THR A 57 -8.42 -2.89 9.04
C THR A 57 -9.34 -1.70 8.83
N VAL A 58 -8.99 -0.74 7.96
CA VAL A 58 -9.80 0.48 7.76
C VAL A 58 -11.22 0.15 7.23
N PRO A 59 -11.38 -0.67 6.16
CA PRO A 59 -12.68 -1.15 5.70
C PRO A 59 -13.47 -1.94 6.75
N ILE A 60 -12.81 -2.83 7.49
CA ILE A 60 -13.46 -3.67 8.51
C ILE A 60 -13.97 -2.82 9.68
N PHE A 61 -13.15 -1.89 10.16
CA PHE A 61 -13.51 -0.98 11.24
C PHE A 61 -14.64 -0.04 10.84
N TYR A 62 -14.60 0.48 9.60
CA TYR A 62 -15.68 1.29 9.05
C TYR A 62 -16.99 0.51 9.00
N GLU A 63 -16.98 -0.72 8.49
CA GLU A 63 -18.20 -1.54 8.37
C GLU A 63 -18.76 -1.96 9.74
N LYS A 64 -17.89 -2.28 10.71
CA LYS A 64 -18.31 -2.67 12.06
C LYS A 64 -18.99 -1.54 12.83
N ASN A 65 -18.52 -0.31 12.66
CA ASN A 65 -19.01 0.85 13.41
C ASN A 65 -20.18 1.59 12.72
N LYS A 66 -20.71 1.07 11.61
CA LYS A 66 -21.87 1.65 10.95
C LYS A 66 -23.15 1.53 11.77
N THR A 67 -23.74 2.69 12.06
CA THR A 67 -25.10 2.80 12.58
C THR A 67 -26.15 2.42 11.53
N LYS A 68 -27.39 2.12 11.96
CA LYS A 68 -28.48 1.76 11.03
C LYS A 68 -28.82 2.90 10.04
N GLN A 69 -28.69 4.17 10.45
CA GLN A 69 -28.89 5.33 9.58
C GLN A 69 -27.80 5.46 8.51
N GLN A 70 -26.52 5.26 8.88
CA GLN A 70 -25.40 5.29 7.93
C GLN A 70 -25.47 4.19 6.85
N ARG A 71 -26.15 3.07 7.11
CA ARG A 71 -26.40 2.03 6.08
C ARG A 71 -27.48 2.44 5.07
N ILE A 72 -28.39 3.33 5.45
CA ILE A 72 -29.46 3.82 4.57
C ILE A 72 -28.93 5.00 3.73
N GLU A 73 -28.12 5.87 4.34
CA GLU A 73 -27.42 6.99 3.67
C GLU A 73 -26.25 6.57 2.78
N GLU A 74 -25.87 5.28 2.75
CA GLU A 74 -24.74 4.81 1.93
C GLU A 74 -24.91 4.96 0.42
N LYS A 75 -26.11 5.37 -0.02
CA LYS A 75 -26.40 5.78 -1.39
C LYS A 75 -26.29 7.29 -1.63
N ASP A 76 -26.01 8.11 -0.62
CA ASP A 76 -25.90 9.55 -0.79
C ASP A 76 -24.51 9.97 -1.30
N GLU A 77 -24.53 10.89 -2.26
CA GLU A 77 -23.38 11.53 -2.91
C GLU A 77 -22.34 12.06 -1.91
N ARG A 78 -22.78 12.41 -0.68
CA ARG A 78 -21.93 12.94 0.39
C ARG A 78 -20.88 11.95 0.88
N ILE A 79 -21.22 10.67 1.06
CA ILE A 79 -20.23 9.67 1.50
C ILE A 79 -19.20 9.44 0.40
N MET A 80 -19.64 9.41 -0.87
CA MET A 80 -18.73 9.30 -2.01
C MET A 80 -17.76 10.49 -2.07
N ALA A 81 -18.25 11.71 -1.83
CA ALA A 81 -17.42 12.91 -1.77
C ALA A 81 -16.38 12.86 -0.65
N ILE A 82 -16.72 12.35 0.54
CA ILE A 82 -15.76 12.17 1.65
C ILE A 82 -14.65 11.21 1.25
N TYR A 83 -14.99 10.05 0.67
CA TYR A 83 -13.98 9.07 0.23
C TYR A 83 -13.10 9.61 -0.89
N GLN A 84 -13.67 10.31 -1.87
CA GLN A 84 -12.89 10.95 -2.94
C GLN A 84 -11.95 12.02 -2.38
N SER A 85 -12.43 12.86 -1.47
CA SER A 85 -11.62 13.88 -0.79
C SER A 85 -10.45 13.25 -0.01
N ALA A 86 -10.71 12.18 0.76
CA ALA A 86 -9.69 11.47 1.51
C ALA A 86 -8.64 10.83 0.58
N LYS A 87 -9.08 10.20 -0.52
CA LYS A 87 -8.18 9.64 -1.54
C LYS A 87 -7.32 10.72 -2.19
N ALA A 88 -7.89 11.86 -2.57
CA ALA A 88 -7.17 12.97 -3.17
C ALA A 88 -6.09 13.53 -2.23
N LYS A 89 -6.42 13.76 -0.96
CA LYS A 89 -5.45 14.23 0.05
C LYS A 89 -4.31 13.22 0.26
N THR A 90 -4.64 11.93 0.31
CA THR A 90 -3.64 10.86 0.47
C THR A 90 -2.73 10.77 -0.76
N PHE A 91 -3.29 10.86 -1.97
CA PHE A 91 -2.51 10.90 -3.20
C PHE A 91 -1.55 12.09 -3.23
N ASN A 92 -2.02 13.29 -2.90
CA ASN A 92 -1.16 14.48 -2.85
C ASN A 92 -0.01 14.31 -1.85
N LEU A 93 -0.29 13.74 -0.67
CA LEU A 93 0.74 13.45 0.32
C LEU A 93 1.78 12.46 -0.23
N MET A 94 1.34 11.35 -0.84
CA MET A 94 2.22 10.34 -1.44
C MET A 94 3.06 10.91 -2.59
N ALA A 95 2.44 11.70 -3.47
CA ALA A 95 3.13 12.36 -4.59
C ALA A 95 4.24 13.29 -4.09
N VAL A 96 4.01 14.02 -2.99
CA VAL A 96 5.07 14.87 -2.44
C VAL A 96 6.12 14.05 -1.70
N SER A 97 5.73 13.05 -0.88
CA SER A 97 6.66 12.36 0.02
C SER A 97 7.56 11.33 -0.67
N ILE A 98 7.05 10.58 -1.66
CA ILE A 98 7.81 9.49 -2.31
C ILE A 98 9.12 9.97 -2.96
N PRO A 99 9.15 11.09 -3.71
CA PRO A 99 10.40 11.64 -4.25
C PRO A 99 11.44 11.94 -3.18
N PHE A 100 11.05 12.52 -2.04
CA PHE A 100 11.99 12.78 -0.94
C PHE A 100 12.57 11.51 -0.35
N VAL A 101 11.75 10.45 -0.21
CA VAL A 101 12.22 9.14 0.26
C VAL A 101 13.19 8.53 -0.74
N LEU A 102 12.87 8.55 -2.05
CA LEU A 102 13.74 8.03 -3.09
C LEU A 102 15.09 8.76 -3.14
N ILE A 103 15.07 10.09 -3.09
CA ILE A 103 16.30 10.90 -3.07
C ILE A 103 17.09 10.62 -1.79
N GLY A 104 16.44 10.56 -0.64
CA GLY A 104 17.08 10.22 0.64
C GLY A 104 17.78 8.86 0.57
N LEU A 105 17.09 7.82 0.14
CA LEU A 105 17.64 6.47 -0.01
C LEU A 105 18.83 6.43 -0.99
N ALA A 106 18.79 7.20 -2.08
CA ALA A 106 19.90 7.31 -3.02
C ALA A 106 21.11 8.02 -2.40
N LEU A 107 20.90 9.15 -1.72
CA LEU A 107 21.98 9.93 -1.10
C LEU A 107 22.68 9.20 0.04
N PHE A 108 21.93 8.42 0.83
CA PHE A 108 22.50 7.61 1.91
C PHE A 108 23.09 6.26 1.45
N GLY A 109 23.07 5.97 0.15
CA GLY A 109 23.68 4.75 -0.41
C GLY A 109 22.87 3.47 -0.18
N PHE A 110 21.61 3.56 0.26
CA PHE A 110 20.72 2.42 0.46
C PHE A 110 20.09 1.90 -0.85
N MET A 111 20.34 2.58 -1.97
CA MET A 111 19.74 2.23 -3.26
C MET A 111 20.77 2.24 -4.38
N ASN A 112 20.80 1.16 -5.18
CA ASN A 112 21.64 1.09 -6.37
C ASN A 112 21.01 1.87 -7.54
N LYS A 113 21.82 2.14 -8.57
CA LYS A 113 21.39 2.90 -9.76
C LYS A 113 20.15 2.31 -10.43
N VAL A 114 20.11 0.98 -10.60
CA VAL A 114 19.00 0.30 -11.26
C VAL A 114 17.70 0.50 -10.48
N SER A 115 17.71 0.21 -9.17
CA SER A 115 16.55 0.40 -8.30
C SER A 115 16.07 1.84 -8.27
N PHE A 116 16.97 2.82 -8.25
CA PHE A 116 16.61 4.25 -8.31
C PHE A 116 15.89 4.60 -9.61
N PHE A 117 16.45 4.25 -10.76
CA PHE A 117 15.82 4.56 -12.06
C PHE A 117 14.53 3.78 -12.28
N THR A 118 14.43 2.52 -11.82
CA THR A 118 13.20 1.73 -11.94
C THR A 118 12.06 2.33 -11.10
N LEU A 119 12.31 2.62 -9.81
CA LEU A 119 11.28 3.17 -8.92
C LEU A 119 10.95 4.63 -9.28
N GLY A 120 11.96 5.43 -9.61
CA GLY A 120 11.77 6.80 -10.09
C GLY A 120 11.00 6.85 -11.40
N GLY A 121 11.32 5.99 -12.36
CA GLY A 121 10.59 5.88 -13.62
C GLY A 121 9.13 5.46 -13.41
N LEU A 122 8.88 4.47 -12.56
CA LEU A 122 7.51 4.06 -12.22
C LEU A 122 6.72 5.19 -11.56
N TYR A 123 7.34 5.94 -10.65
CA TYR A 123 6.74 7.10 -10.02
C TYR A 123 6.36 8.17 -11.06
N LEU A 124 7.26 8.48 -12.02
CA LEU A 124 6.96 9.42 -13.09
C LEU A 124 5.78 8.97 -13.95
N ILE A 125 5.73 7.69 -14.34
CA ILE A 125 4.59 7.13 -15.10
C ILE A 125 3.27 7.35 -14.34
N PHE A 126 3.25 7.15 -13.02
CA PHE A 126 2.03 7.37 -12.22
C PHE A 126 1.60 8.84 -12.17
N VAL A 127 2.56 9.77 -12.03
CA VAL A 127 2.27 11.21 -12.02
C VAL A 127 1.80 11.68 -13.40
N GLU A 128 2.45 11.23 -14.47
CA GLU A 128 2.06 11.54 -15.85
C GLU A 128 0.67 10.99 -16.17
N TYR A 129 0.38 9.74 -15.78
CA TYR A 129 -0.94 9.15 -15.96
C TYR A 129 -2.02 9.93 -15.19
N TYR A 130 -1.71 10.37 -13.96
CA TYR A 130 -2.61 11.24 -13.21
C TYR A 130 -2.86 12.57 -13.93
N ALA A 131 -1.80 13.24 -14.41
CA ALA A 131 -1.93 14.50 -15.15
C ALA A 131 -2.75 14.32 -16.44
N PHE A 132 -2.52 13.24 -17.18
CA PHE A 132 -3.30 12.88 -18.36
C PHE A 132 -4.78 12.70 -18.04
N GLN A 133 -5.10 12.00 -16.94
CA GLN A 133 -6.49 11.80 -16.52
C GLN A 133 -7.16 13.09 -16.07
N VAL A 134 -6.42 14.02 -15.46
CA VAL A 134 -6.97 15.35 -15.11
C VAL A 134 -7.37 16.10 -16.38
N ILE A 135 -6.47 16.22 -17.36
CA ILE A 135 -6.73 16.92 -18.63
C ILE A 135 -7.91 16.28 -19.36
N LYS A 136 -7.91 14.95 -19.49
CA LYS A 136 -8.99 14.22 -20.16
C LYS A 136 -10.35 14.42 -19.47
N ASN A 137 -10.37 14.46 -18.13
CA ASN A 137 -11.61 14.68 -17.40
C ASN A 137 -12.10 16.13 -17.51
N GLU A 138 -11.21 17.11 -17.64
CA GLU A 138 -11.57 18.51 -17.94
C GLU A 138 -12.21 18.64 -19.33
N GLU A 139 -11.69 17.95 -20.34
CA GLU A 139 -12.26 17.94 -21.71
C GLU A 139 -13.66 17.29 -21.79
N MET A 140 -14.04 16.48 -20.80
CA MET A 140 -15.34 15.78 -20.74
C MET A 140 -16.41 16.54 -19.95
N MET A 141 -16.07 17.67 -19.30
CA MET A 141 -16.99 18.52 -18.53
C MET A 141 -17.49 19.70 -19.37
#